data_AF-A0A7Y2AM86-F1
#
_entry.id   AF-A0A7Y2AM86-F1
#
_cell.length_a   1.000
_cell.length_b   1.000
_cell.length_c   1.000
_cell.angle_alpha   90.00
_cell.angle_beta   90.00
_cell.angle_gamma   90.00
#
_symmetry.space_group_name_H-M   'P 1'
#
loop_
_entity.id
_entity.type
_entity.pdbx_description
1 polymer ?
#
loop_
_entity_poly.entity_id
_entity_poly.type
_entity_poly.pdbx_seq_one_letter_code
_entity_poly.pdbx_strand_id
1 'polypeptide(L)' 'MKRLLTASFCVLLLSHVLVADEPVQRVEVGKPAPEITVIGIDGKEFRLSDAAKRGKNVALMFNRAHW' A
#
# COMPACT_ATOMS: atom_id res chain seq x y z
N MET A 1 -18.41 -41.17 -33.92
CA MET A 1 -17.73 -40.90 -32.63
C MET A 1 -16.79 -39.72 -32.78
N LYS A 2 -16.93 -38.72 -31.91
CA LYS A 2 -15.94 -37.67 -31.53
C LYS A 2 -15.57 -36.63 -32.59
N ARG A 3 -16.10 -35.41 -32.42
CA ARG A 3 -15.41 -34.10 -32.59
C ARG A 3 -16.43 -32.98 -32.32
N LEU A 4 -16.87 -32.89 -31.07
CA LEU A 4 -17.77 -31.86 -30.57
C LEU A 4 -17.21 -31.39 -29.23
N LEU A 5 -16.04 -30.72 -29.25
CA LEU A 5 -15.34 -30.29 -28.02
C LEU A 5 -14.21 -29.29 -28.32
N THR A 6 -14.49 -28.22 -29.06
CA THR A 6 -13.51 -27.14 -29.30
C THR A 6 -14.15 -25.75 -29.22
N ALA A 7 -15.14 -25.57 -28.34
CA ALA A 7 -15.74 -24.24 -28.10
C ALA A 7 -15.85 -23.86 -26.62
N SER A 8 -15.23 -24.62 -25.71
CA SER A 8 -15.41 -24.44 -24.26
C SER A 8 -14.13 -24.08 -23.50
N PHE A 9 -13.11 -23.53 -24.19
CA PHE A 9 -11.81 -23.23 -23.56
C PHE A 9 -11.49 -21.72 -23.46
N CYS A 10 -12.33 -20.83 -23.99
CA CYS A 10 -12.07 -19.38 -24.00
C CYS A 10 -12.76 -18.59 -22.87
N VAL A 11 -13.54 -19.23 -22.00
CA VAL A 11 -14.37 -18.51 -21.00
C VAL A 11 -13.68 -18.37 -19.62
N LEU A 12 -12.54 -19.02 -19.38
CA LEU A 12 -11.93 -19.06 -18.03
C LEU A 12 -10.78 -18.08 -17.76
N LEU A 13 -10.38 -17.23 -18.72
CA LEU A 13 -9.25 -16.30 -18.54
C LEU A 13 -9.64 -14.84 -18.29
N LEU A 14 -10.92 -14.55 -18.13
CA LEU A 14 -11.40 -13.23 -17.68
C LEU A 14 -11.75 -13.24 -16.18
N SER A 15 -10.91 -13.84 -15.34
CA SER A 15 -10.93 -13.55 -13.91
C SER A 15 -10.35 -12.15 -13.71
N HIS A 16 -11.23 -11.20 -13.41
CA HIS A 16 -10.94 -9.80 -13.29
C HIS A 16 -9.90 -9.59 -12.19
N VAL A 17 -8.72 -9.08 -12.53
CA VAL A 17 -7.86 -8.41 -11.56
C VAL A 17 -8.57 -7.09 -11.21
N LEU A 18 -9.62 -7.19 -10.40
CA LEU A 18 -10.12 -6.06 -9.63
C LEU A 18 -9.00 -5.76 -8.63
N VAL A 19 -8.13 -4.83 -8.99
CA VAL A 19 -7.35 -4.09 -8.00
C VAL A 19 -8.40 -3.41 -7.14
N ALA A 20 -8.73 -4.02 -6.00
CA ALA A 20 -9.59 -3.41 -5.01
C ALA A 20 -8.87 -2.12 -4.58
N ASP A 21 -9.50 -0.99 -4.83
CA ASP A 21 -9.07 0.28 -4.25
C ASP A 21 -9.38 0.18 -2.75
N GLU A 22 -8.40 -0.33 -2.01
CA GLU A 22 -8.50 -0.45 -0.55
C GLU A 22 -8.84 0.93 0.01
N PRO A 23 -9.92 1.07 0.80
CA PRO A 23 -10.34 2.35 1.30
C PRO A 23 -9.19 2.98 2.10
N VAL A 24 -8.72 4.15 1.66
CA VAL A 24 -7.64 4.89 2.33
C VAL A 24 -8.08 5.18 3.76
N GLN A 25 -7.44 4.53 4.73
CA GLN A 25 -7.73 4.75 6.14
C GLN A 25 -7.26 6.15 6.54
N ARG A 26 -8.21 7.03 6.87
CA ARG A 26 -7.92 8.40 7.26
C ARG A 26 -7.40 8.45 8.69
N VAL A 27 -6.31 9.17 8.92
CA VAL A 27 -5.78 9.41 10.26
C VAL A 27 -6.71 10.38 11.00
N GLU A 28 -7.03 10.05 12.26
CA GLU A 28 -7.90 10.84 13.13
C GLU A 28 -7.10 11.63 14.17
N VAL A 29 -7.53 12.86 14.45
CA VAL A 29 -6.89 13.72 15.46
C VAL A 29 -7.04 13.11 16.85
N GLY A 30 -5.96 13.11 17.63
CA GLY A 30 -5.93 12.56 18.99
C GLY A 30 -5.81 11.04 19.07
N LYS A 31 -5.87 10.32 17.93
CA LYS A 31 -5.51 8.90 17.86
C LYS A 31 -4.01 8.74 17.71
N PRO A 32 -3.44 7.61 18.16
CA PRO A 32 -2.05 7.27 17.88
C PRO A 32 -1.77 7.33 16.39
N ALA A 33 -0.62 7.90 16.01
CA ALA A 33 -0.17 7.84 14.62
C ALA A 33 0.05 6.36 14.21
N PRO A 34 -0.28 5.98 12.96
CA PRO A 34 0.04 4.65 12.46
C PRO A 34 1.55 4.38 12.51
N GLU A 35 1.94 3.14 12.82
CA GLU A 35 3.33 2.75 12.68
C GLU A 35 3.69 2.72 11.19
N ILE A 36 4.70 3.49 10.81
CA ILE A 36 5.25 3.50 9.46
C ILE A 36 6.74 3.18 9.51
N THR A 37 7.17 2.41 8.52
CA THR A 37 8.57 2.15 8.23
C THR A 37 8.87 2.65 6.82
N VAL A 38 9.87 3.52 6.69
CA VAL A 38 10.30 4.06 5.41
C VAL A 38 11.81 3.89 5.25
N ILE A 39 12.27 3.84 4.00
CA ILE A 39 13.69 3.88 3.69
C ILE A 39 14.10 5.34 3.50
N GLY A 40 15.07 5.79 4.29
CA GLY A 40 15.63 7.13 4.21
C GLY A 40 16.46 7.34 2.94
N ILE A 41 16.79 8.61 2.67
CA ILE A 41 17.66 8.98 1.55
C ILE A 41 19.08 8.42 1.69
N ASP A 42 19.48 8.05 2.91
CA ASP A 42 20.75 7.40 3.23
C ASP A 42 20.67 5.87 3.09
N GLY A 43 19.54 5.33 2.61
CA GLY A 43 19.29 3.90 2.46
C GLY A 43 19.00 3.17 3.77
N LYS A 44 18.91 3.87 4.91
CA LYS A 44 18.62 3.24 6.20
C LYS A 44 17.12 3.18 6.46
N GLU A 45 16.73 2.15 7.20
CA GLU A 45 15.36 2.04 7.69
C GLU A 45 15.09 3.11 8.76
N PHE A 46 13.94 3.76 8.65
CA PHE A 46 13.41 4.70 9.62
C PHE A 46 12.02 4.26 10.05
N ARG A 47 11.83 4.12 11.37
CA ARG A 47 10.54 3.83 11.99
C ARG A 47 10.01 5.07 12.72
N LEU A 48 8.72 5.37 12.55
CA LEU A 48 8.11 6.52 13.22
C LEU A 48 8.20 6.42 14.75
N SER A 49 8.01 5.22 15.30
CA SER A 49 8.15 4.96 16.73
C SER A 49 9.52 5.35 17.29
N ASP A 50 10.60 5.21 16.52
CA ASP A 50 11.94 5.58 16.97
C ASP A 50 12.15 7.10 17.03
N ALA A 51 11.47 7.86 16.17
CA ALA A 51 11.44 9.31 16.26
C ALA A 51 10.57 9.78 17.43
N ALA A 52 9.41 9.15 17.64
CA ALA A 52 8.48 9.48 18.73
C ALA A 52 9.09 9.25 20.13
N LYS A 53 9.92 8.21 20.30
CA LYS A 53 10.63 7.91 21.56
C LYS A 53 11.55 9.03 22.04
N ARG A 54 11.92 9.98 21.17
CA ARG A 54 12.79 11.12 21.52
C ARG A 54 12.08 12.19 22.36
N GLY A 55 10.78 12.03 22.62
CA GLY A 55 10.00 12.93 23.49
C GLY A 55 9.76 14.32 22.89
N LYS A 56 9.90 14.47 21.57
CA LYS A 56 9.66 15.72 20.84
C LYS A 56 8.51 15.52 19.85
N ASN A 57 7.84 16.62 19.51
CA ASN A 57 6.87 16.61 18.42
C ASN A 57 7.57 16.28 17.10
N VAL A 58 6.94 15.40 16.31
CA VAL A 58 7.42 14.98 14.99
C VAL A 58 6.43 15.49 13.95
N ALA A 59 6.92 16.16 12.92
CA ALA A 59 6.14 16.60 11.78
C ALA A 59 6.52 15.78 10.54
N LEU A 60 5.53 15.16 9.89
CA LEU A 60 5.71 14.43 8.64
C LEU A 60 5.29 15.32 7.48
N MET A 61 6.23 15.59 6.57
CA MET A 61 5.99 16.37 5.36
C MET A 61 6.00 15.43 4.16
N PHE A 62 4.86 15.33 3.48
CA PHE A 62 4.73 14.54 2.27
C PHE A 62 4.84 15.44 1.05
N ASN A 63 5.76 15.09 0.15
CA ASN A 63 5.86 15.71 -1.16
C ASN A 63 5.65 14.60 -2.21
N ARG A 64 4.86 14.86 -3.25
CA ARG A 64 4.56 13.89 -4.34
C ARG A 64 5.73 13.68 -5.31
N ALA A 65 6.96 13.86 -4.83
CA ALA A 65 8.19 14.05 -5.58
C ALA A 65 8.25 15.35 -6.40
N HIS A 66 9.44 15.96 -6.35
CA HIS A 66 9.94 16.94 -7.30
C HIS A 66 10.79 16.14 -8.30
N TRP A 67 10.17 15.67 -9.37
CA TRP A 67 10.86 15.05 -10.50
C TRP A 67 11.40 16.14 -11.42
#